data_AF-A0A9E5MKN5-F1
#
_entry.id   AF-A0A9E5MKN5-F1
#
_cell.length_a   1.000
_cell.length_b   1.000
_cell.length_c   1.000
_cell.angle_alpha   90.00
_cell.angle_beta   90.00
_cell.angle_gamma   90.00
#
_symmetry.space_group_name_H-M   'P 1'
#
loop_
_entity.id
_entity.type
_entity.pdbx_description
1 polymer ?
#
loop_
_entity_poly.entity_id
_entity_poly.type
_entity_poly.pdbx_seq_one_letter_code
_entity_poly.pdbx_strand_id
1 'polypeptide(L)'
;EFLDEVSAIPEGDGTLLDNCLILAHSDCSIAQAHAVEGIPTMIAGNAGGKIRTGFHLAGNADPISRIGLTVQQAMGVQVDRWGALSMETNRTISDVLT
;
A
#
# COMPACT_ATOMS: atom_id res chain seq x y z
N GLU A 1 -5.26 -10.20 15.15
CA GLU A 1 -4.22 -11.25 15.34
C GLU A 1 -2.94 -10.90 14.61
N PHE A 2 -2.83 -11.03 13.27
CA PHE A 2 -1.55 -10.76 12.57
C PHE A 2 -0.92 -9.39 12.87
N LEU A 3 -1.69 -8.29 12.73
CA LEU A 3 -1.17 -6.95 13.01
C LEU A 3 -0.85 -6.74 14.50
N ASP A 4 -1.58 -7.40 15.40
CA ASP A 4 -1.32 -7.33 16.84
C ASP A 4 0.01 -8.00 17.18
N GLU A 5 0.29 -9.15 16.58
CA GLU A 5 1.56 -9.86 16.72
C GLU A 5 2.73 -9.04 16.16
N VAL A 6 2.56 -8.42 14.99
CA VAL A 6 3.61 -7.54 14.41
C VAL A 6 3.82 -6.31 15.30
N SER A 7 2.75 -5.72 15.83
CA SER A 7 2.83 -4.57 16.73
C SER A 7 3.41 -4.92 18.11
N ALA A 8 3.39 -6.19 18.52
CA ALA A 8 3.94 -6.63 19.81
C ALA A 8 5.46 -6.82 19.78
N ILE A 9 6.08 -6.84 18.60
CA ILE A 9 7.53 -7.03 18.44
C ILE A 9 8.24 -5.68 18.69
N PRO A 10 9.08 -5.55 19.74
CA PRO A 10 9.84 -4.33 20.00
C PRO A 10 10.95 -4.14 18.95
N GLU A 11 11.09 -2.93 18.42
CA GLU A 11 12.17 -2.58 17.47
C GLU A 11 12.57 -1.10 17.59
N GLY A 12 13.82 -0.85 17.97
CA GLY A 12 14.31 0.50 18.22
C GLY A 12 13.51 1.20 19.33
N ASP A 13 13.04 2.41 19.06
CA ASP A 13 12.23 3.22 19.98
C ASP A 13 10.72 2.90 19.92
N GLY A 14 10.31 1.91 19.12
CA GLY A 14 8.91 1.56 18.90
C GLY A 14 8.71 0.06 18.63
N THR A 15 7.84 -0.25 17.67
CA THR A 15 7.46 -1.62 17.31
C THR A 15 7.86 -1.93 15.86
N LEU A 16 7.90 -3.22 15.50
CA LEU A 16 8.11 -3.61 14.10
C LEU A 16 7.06 -2.99 13.18
N LEU A 17 5.81 -2.84 13.64
CA LEU A 17 4.75 -2.21 12.86
C LEU A 17 5.01 -0.72 12.59
N ASP A 18 5.73 -0.03 13.48
CA ASP A 18 6.14 1.35 13.25
C ASP A 18 7.17 1.43 12.11
N ASN A 19 8.13 0.50 12.05
CA ASN A 19 9.22 0.58 11.07
C ASN A 19 8.93 -0.15 9.75
N CYS A 20 7.87 -0.97 9.67
CA CYS A 20 7.55 -1.72 8.45
C CYS A 20 6.29 -1.19 7.73
N LEU A 21 6.08 -1.72 6.52
CA LEU A 21 4.89 -1.51 5.70
C LEU A 21 4.34 -2.88 5.31
N ILE A 22 3.08 -3.11 5.63
CA ILE A 22 2.33 -4.30 5.22
C ILE A 22 1.30 -3.87 4.18
N LEU A 23 1.46 -4.38 2.96
CA LEU A 23 0.48 -4.24 1.89
C LEU A 23 -0.33 -5.53 1.79
N ALA A 24 -1.63 -5.44 2.09
CA ALA A 24 -2.56 -6.55 1.94
C ALA A 24 -3.63 -6.20 0.90
N HIS A 25 -3.85 -7.06 -0.07
CA HIS A 25 -4.87 -6.87 -1.10
C HIS A 25 -5.43 -8.21 -1.59
N SER A 26 -6.61 -8.17 -2.21
CA SER A 26 -7.15 -9.30 -2.98
C SER A 26 -6.55 -9.34 -4.39
N ASP A 27 -6.59 -10.48 -5.08
CA ASP A 27 -6.20 -10.58 -6.48
C ASP A 27 -7.22 -9.92 -7.43
N CYS A 28 -8.50 -10.01 -7.07
CA CYS A 28 -9.64 -9.44 -7.79
C CYS A 28 -10.70 -8.91 -6.81
N SER A 29 -11.59 -8.04 -7.29
CA SER A 29 -12.72 -7.52 -6.51
C SER A 29 -13.95 -8.42 -6.60
N ILE A 30 -14.16 -9.07 -7.74
CA ILE A 30 -15.25 -10.01 -7.99
C ILE A 30 -14.68 -11.25 -8.68
N ALA A 31 -14.58 -12.35 -7.94
CA ALA A 31 -13.94 -13.59 -8.39
C ALA A 31 -14.55 -14.16 -9.69
N GLN A 32 -15.88 -14.17 -9.81
CA GLN A 32 -16.55 -14.71 -11.00
C GLN A 32 -16.12 -14.01 -12.30
N ALA A 33 -15.94 -12.69 -12.25
CA ALA A 33 -15.59 -11.87 -13.40
C ALA A 33 -14.08 -11.62 -13.53
N HIS A 34 -13.29 -12.03 -12.52
CA HIS A 34 -11.90 -11.61 -12.35
C HIS A 34 -11.75 -10.08 -12.49
N ALA A 35 -12.69 -9.33 -11.91
CA ALA A 35 -12.70 -7.88 -11.99
C ALA A 35 -11.50 -7.27 -11.25
N VAL A 36 -10.84 -6.29 -11.86
CA VAL A 36 -9.63 -5.66 -11.33
C VAL A 36 -9.87 -4.22 -10.86
N GLU A 37 -11.08 -3.72 -11.04
CA GLU A 37 -11.56 -2.45 -10.52
C GLU A 37 -11.99 -2.59 -9.06
N GLY A 38 -11.63 -1.63 -8.22
CA GLY A 38 -12.10 -1.58 -6.83
C GLY A 38 -11.59 -2.74 -5.96
N ILE A 39 -10.41 -3.29 -6.28
CA ILE A 39 -9.78 -4.34 -5.46
C ILE A 39 -9.60 -3.83 -4.02
N PRO A 40 -10.15 -4.53 -3.01
CA PRO A 40 -9.97 -4.15 -1.62
C PRO A 40 -8.49 -4.25 -1.24
N THR A 41 -7.95 -3.17 -0.69
CA THR A 41 -6.54 -3.04 -0.34
C THR A 41 -6.40 -2.31 1.00
N MET A 42 -5.40 -2.73 1.79
CA MET A 42 -5.02 -2.13 3.06
C MET A 42 -3.51 -1.93 3.09
N ILE A 43 -3.08 -0.78 3.63
CA ILE A 43 -1.71 -0.55 4.08
C ILE A 43 -1.75 -0.45 5.59
N ALA A 44 -0.86 -1.18 6.27
CA ALA A 44 -0.64 -1.10 7.70
C ALA A 44 0.83 -0.85 8.01
N GLY A 45 1.09 -0.16 9.12
CA GLY A 45 2.42 0.32 9.50
C GLY A 45 2.77 1.70 8.94
N ASN A 46 3.67 2.40 9.62
CA ASN A 46 4.04 3.79 9.28
C ASN A 46 5.36 3.87 8.48
N ALA A 47 6.05 2.74 8.33
CA ALA A 47 7.28 2.58 7.56
C ALA A 47 8.39 3.60 7.94
N GLY A 48 8.56 3.84 9.23
CA GLY A 48 9.52 4.82 9.76
C GLY A 48 9.10 6.27 9.48
N GLY A 49 7.80 6.55 9.55
CA GLY A 49 7.21 7.88 9.38
C GLY A 49 6.93 8.28 7.93
N LYS A 50 7.14 7.39 6.96
CA LYS A 50 6.99 7.69 5.53
C LYS A 50 5.56 7.50 5.01
N ILE A 51 4.75 6.76 5.75
CA ILE A 51 3.36 6.46 5.40
C ILE A 51 2.43 7.11 6.41
N ARG A 52 1.49 7.90 5.89
CA ARG A 52 0.37 8.42 6.66
C ARG A 52 -0.63 7.28 6.91
N THR A 53 -1.15 7.18 8.13
CA THR A 53 -2.07 6.12 8.54
C THR A 53 -3.39 6.70 9.07
N GLY A 54 -4.37 5.83 9.37
CA GLY A 54 -5.62 6.23 10.04
C GLY A 54 -6.66 6.88 9.13
N PHE A 55 -6.64 6.63 7.83
CA PHE A 55 -7.62 7.14 6.88
C PHE A 55 -8.08 6.08 5.88
N HIS A 56 -9.21 6.35 5.24
CA HIS A 56 -9.72 5.60 4.09
C HIS A 56 -9.68 6.50 2.86
N LEU A 57 -9.25 5.94 1.72
CA LEU A 57 -9.19 6.65 0.44
C LEU A 57 -9.98 5.88 -0.61
N ALA A 58 -10.93 6.54 -1.25
CA ALA A 58 -11.66 5.96 -2.37
C ALA A 58 -10.75 5.83 -3.60
N GLY A 59 -10.63 4.62 -4.15
CA GLY A 59 -9.73 4.33 -5.26
C GLY A 59 -10.17 4.87 -6.62
N ASN A 60 -11.42 5.37 -6.77
CA ASN A 60 -11.95 5.99 -8.00
C ASN A 60 -11.71 5.18 -9.30
N ALA A 61 -11.74 3.85 -9.21
CA ALA A 61 -11.42 2.92 -10.30
C ALA A 61 -10.03 3.11 -10.93
N ASP A 62 -9.10 3.76 -10.22
CA ASP A 62 -7.71 3.83 -10.65
C ASP A 62 -7.04 2.44 -10.62
N PRO A 63 -6.01 2.23 -11.46
CA PRO A 63 -5.20 1.01 -11.40
C PRO A 63 -4.60 0.80 -10.00
N ILE A 64 -4.77 -0.41 -9.46
CA ILE A 64 -4.20 -0.79 -8.16
C ILE A 64 -2.67 -0.63 -8.12
N SER A 65 -2.01 -0.72 -9.28
CA SER A 65 -0.56 -0.50 -9.43
C SER A 65 -0.09 0.86 -8.92
N ARG A 66 -0.96 1.87 -8.78
CA ARG A 66 -0.64 3.15 -8.15
C ARG A 66 -0.16 2.96 -6.71
N ILE A 67 -0.72 1.99 -6.00
CA ILE A 67 -0.32 1.64 -4.63
C ILE A 67 1.10 1.06 -4.65
N GLY A 68 1.37 0.11 -5.54
CA GLY A 68 2.70 -0.47 -5.70
C GLY A 68 3.78 0.55 -6.10
N LEU A 69 3.47 1.49 -7.00
CA LEU A 69 4.37 2.61 -7.33
C LEU A 69 4.67 3.46 -6.09
N THR A 70 3.62 3.87 -5.38
CA THR A 70 3.73 4.75 -4.20
C THR A 70 4.53 4.08 -3.08
N VAL A 71 4.29 2.80 -2.81
CA VAL A 71 5.03 2.02 -1.81
C VAL A 71 6.51 1.91 -2.18
N GLN A 72 6.84 1.59 -3.43
CA GLN A 72 8.24 1.54 -3.88
C GLN A 72 8.97 2.88 -3.67
N GLN A 73 8.32 3.98 -4.05
CA GLN A 73 8.86 5.33 -3.88
C GLN A 73 9.02 5.69 -2.39
N ALA A 74 8.04 5.37 -1.54
CA ALA A 74 8.16 5.54 -0.09
C ALA A 74 9.35 4.74 0.47
N MET A 75 9.63 3.56 -0.09
CA MET A 75 10.77 2.72 0.31
C MET A 75 12.11 3.19 -0.30
N GLY A 76 12.13 4.31 -1.03
CA GLY A 76 13.34 4.91 -1.59
C GLY A 76 13.75 4.35 -2.95
N VAL A 77 12.96 3.46 -3.54
CA VAL A 77 13.22 2.92 -4.89
C VAL A 77 13.00 4.04 -5.91
N GLN A 78 14.01 4.29 -6.75
CA GLN A 78 13.96 5.31 -7.79
C GLN A 78 13.21 4.80 -9.02
N VAL A 79 11.89 4.70 -8.91
CA VAL A 79 10.98 4.25 -9.96
C VAL A 79 9.98 5.36 -10.31
N ASP A 80 9.87 5.68 -11.60
CA ASP A 80 8.96 6.70 -12.13
C ASP A 80 7.65 6.10 -12.67
N ARG A 81 7.64 4.79 -12.95
CA ARG A 81 6.51 4.08 -13.54
C ARG A 81 6.44 2.62 -13.11
N TRP A 82 5.24 2.10 -12.94
CA TRP A 82 5.00 0.73 -12.49
C TRP A 82 3.79 0.09 -13.17
N GLY A 83 3.83 -1.23 -13.36
CA GLY A 83 2.77 -2.01 -14.01
C GLY A 83 2.98 -2.17 -15.52
N ALA A 84 1.95 -2.70 -16.20
CA ALA A 84 1.96 -2.93 -17.65
C ALA A 84 0.56 -2.77 -18.22
N LEU A 85 0.48 -2.43 -19.52
CA LEU A 85 -0.78 -2.24 -20.26
C LEU A 85 -1.72 -1.27 -19.52
N SER A 86 -2.99 -1.65 -19.31
CA SER A 86 -3.97 -0.82 -18.59
C SER A 86 -3.62 -0.61 -17.12
N MET A 87 -2.72 -1.42 -16.55
CA MET A 87 -2.22 -1.28 -15.18
C MET A 87 -0.93 -0.46 -15.10
N GLU A 88 -0.40 0.07 -16.19
CA GLU A 88 0.75 0.97 -16.11
C GLU A 88 0.36 2.33 -15.48
N THR A 89 1.20 2.85 -14.59
CA THR A 89 0.99 4.17 -13.99
C THR A 89 2.32 4.85 -13.64
N ASN A 90 2.33 6.16 -13.77
CA ASN A 90 3.37 7.07 -13.24
C ASN A 90 2.77 8.05 -12.19
N ARG A 91 1.58 7.75 -11.67
CA ARG A 91 0.83 8.61 -10.75
C ARG A 91 0.92 8.09 -9.31
N THR A 92 1.77 8.73 -8.51
CA THR A 92 1.87 8.55 -7.06
C THR A 92 0.56 8.93 -6.35
N ILE A 93 0.28 8.30 -5.20
CA ILE A 93 -0.82 8.66 -4.31
C ILE A 93 -0.25 9.49 -3.16
N SER A 94 -0.19 10.82 -3.34
CA SER A 94 0.42 11.72 -2.35
C SER A 94 -0.28 11.69 -1.00
N ASP A 95 -1.58 11.40 -0.96
CA ASP A 95 -2.35 11.26 0.28
C ASP A 95 -1.84 10.17 1.22
N VAL A 96 -1.10 9.17 0.71
CA VAL A 96 -0.53 8.06 1.48
C VAL A 96 0.83 8.41 2.08
N LEU A 97 1.51 9.42 1.54
CA LEU A 97 2.84 9.83 1.99
C LEU A 97 2.72 10.87 3.11
N THR A 98 3.74 10.92 3.97
CA THR A 98 3.94 11.97 4.99
C THR A 98 4.72 13.14 4.42
#